data_AF-A0A5E5Q2F9-F1
#
_entry.id   AF-A0A5E5Q2F9-F1
#
_cell.length_a   1.000
_cell.length_b   1.000
_cell.length_c   1.000
_cell.angle_alpha   90.00
_cell.angle_beta   90.00
_cell.angle_gamma   90.00
#
_symmetry.space_group_name_H-M   'P 1'
#
loop_
_entity.id
_entity.type
_entity.pdbx_description
1 polymer ?
#
loop_
_entity_poly.entity_id
_entity_poly.type
_entity_poly.pdbx_seq_one_letter_code
_entity_poly.pdbx_strand_id
1 'polypeptide(L)'
;MEDGQARILEILSAFTGRDGEPKNESESYMLKAMWLMMLSEFEASVKQIAENYIDEIKKRDISDIHICLLARNFFGNTEEELTLNKVVSCYKKNPKDINYRNFTQDRVPKYKSQAVEKLFNNMGVFFVENEHILLSVLDSVASTRDSIAHGNIGVEITKKQLEIQLQKLRELSEMLSVKLS
;
A
#
# COMPACT_ATOMS: atom_id res chain seq x y z
N MET A 1 -0.51 -11.10 1.12
CA MET A 1 -0.66 -10.98 -0.34
C MET A 1 -0.62 -12.34 -1.04
N GLU A 2 0.28 -13.26 -0.65
CA GLU A 2 0.44 -14.57 -1.32
C GLU A 2 -0.87 -15.39 -1.41
N ASP A 3 -1.63 -15.48 -0.31
CA ASP A 3 -2.93 -16.19 -0.29
C ASP A 3 -3.97 -15.59 -1.25
N GLY A 4 -4.06 -14.25 -1.32
CA GLY A 4 -4.98 -13.54 -2.21
C GLY A 4 -4.58 -13.69 -3.69
N GLN A 5 -3.28 -13.63 -3.97
CA GLN A 5 -2.74 -13.89 -5.32
C GLN A 5 -3.07 -15.30 -5.80
N ALA A 6 -2.86 -16.32 -4.97
CA ALA A 6 -3.15 -17.70 -5.34
C ALA A 6 -4.63 -17.89 -5.72
N ARG A 7 -5.55 -17.29 -4.96
CA ARG A 7 -6.99 -17.32 -5.26
C ARG A 7 -7.33 -16.61 -6.58
N ILE A 8 -6.73 -15.45 -6.85
CA ILE A 8 -6.92 -14.74 -8.11
C ILE A 8 -6.43 -15.62 -9.28
N LEU A 9 -5.24 -16.19 -9.17
CA LEU A 9 -4.66 -17.04 -10.22
C LEU A 9 -5.46 -18.33 -10.45
N GLU A 10 -5.99 -18.94 -9.39
CA GLU A 10 -6.87 -20.10 -9.47
C GLU A 10 -8.13 -19.78 -10.28
N ILE A 11 -8.80 -18.66 -9.99
CA ILE A 11 -9.99 -18.22 -10.73
C ILE A 11 -9.65 -17.96 -12.20
N LEU A 12 -8.50 -17.34 -12.48
CA LEU A 12 -8.04 -17.10 -13.85
C LEU A 12 -7.68 -18.37 -14.61
N SER A 13 -7.35 -19.47 -13.93
CA SER A 13 -7.05 -20.75 -14.58
C SER A 13 -8.29 -21.38 -15.24
N ALA A 14 -9.50 -21.02 -14.77
CA ALA A 14 -10.77 -21.50 -15.31
C ALA A 14 -11.26 -20.75 -16.56
N PHE A 15 -10.56 -19.71 -17.01
CA PHE A 15 -10.95 -18.89 -18.15
C PHE A 15 -10.77 -19.65 -19.47
N THR A 16 -11.76 -19.51 -20.37
CA THR A 16 -11.82 -20.27 -21.63
C THR A 16 -11.57 -19.43 -22.88
N GLY A 17 -11.35 -18.12 -22.73
CA GLY A 17 -10.97 -17.22 -23.81
C GLY A 17 -9.59 -17.53 -24.43
N ARG A 18 -9.34 -16.98 -25.63
CA ARG A 18 -8.09 -17.17 -26.38
C ARG A 18 -7.21 -15.94 -26.27
N ASP A 19 -5.89 -16.15 -26.35
CA ASP A 19 -4.88 -15.10 -26.36
C ASP A 19 -4.95 -14.11 -25.16
N GLY A 20 -5.54 -14.55 -24.05
CA GLY A 20 -5.69 -13.77 -22.83
C GLY A 20 -6.92 -12.85 -22.79
N GLU A 21 -7.76 -12.85 -23.84
CA GLU A 21 -8.99 -12.08 -23.90
C GLU A 21 -10.18 -12.86 -23.32
N PRO A 22 -11.15 -12.19 -22.67
CA PRO A 22 -12.36 -12.85 -22.20
C PRO A 22 -13.24 -13.32 -23.37
N LYS A 23 -13.79 -14.53 -23.28
CA LYS A 23 -14.67 -15.11 -24.31
C LYS A 23 -16.07 -14.49 -24.31
N ASN A 24 -16.53 -14.00 -23.16
CA ASN A 24 -17.89 -13.51 -22.96
C ASN A 24 -17.94 -12.43 -21.87
N GLU A 25 -19.12 -11.80 -21.71
CA GLU A 25 -19.35 -10.75 -20.72
C GLU A 25 -19.10 -11.22 -19.28
N SER A 26 -19.37 -12.49 -18.96
CA SER A 26 -19.11 -13.05 -17.63
C SER A 26 -17.61 -13.08 -17.32
N GLU A 27 -16.79 -13.56 -18.26
CA GLU A 27 -15.33 -13.55 -18.12
C GLU A 27 -14.79 -12.11 -18.04
N SER A 28 -15.34 -11.18 -18.82
CA SER A 28 -14.98 -9.75 -18.74
C SER A 28 -15.31 -9.14 -17.38
N TYR A 29 -16.49 -9.44 -16.83
CA TYR A 29 -16.89 -9.02 -15.50
C TYR A 29 -15.97 -9.62 -14.42
N MET A 30 -15.62 -10.90 -14.54
CA MET A 30 -14.69 -11.55 -13.63
C MET A 30 -13.31 -10.89 -13.64
N LEU A 31 -12.77 -10.51 -14.81
CA LEU A 31 -11.48 -9.79 -14.88
C LEU A 31 -11.53 -8.43 -14.19
N LYS A 32 -12.63 -7.69 -14.39
CA LYS A 32 -12.86 -6.41 -13.70
C LYS A 32 -12.95 -6.61 -12.18
N ALA A 33 -13.66 -7.64 -11.73
CA ALA A 33 -13.75 -7.97 -10.30
C ALA A 33 -12.38 -8.37 -9.71
N MET A 34 -11.59 -9.19 -10.42
CA MET A 34 -10.25 -9.57 -9.99
C MET A 34 -9.31 -8.37 -9.89
N TRP A 35 -9.45 -7.39 -10.79
CA TRP A 35 -8.69 -6.14 -10.72
C TRP A 35 -8.98 -5.35 -9.43
N LEU A 36 -10.25 -5.28 -9.03
CA LEU A 36 -10.66 -4.65 -7.77
C LEU A 36 -10.14 -5.41 -6.55
N MET A 37 -10.21 -6.74 -6.59
CA MET A 37 -9.71 -7.60 -5.52
C MET A 37 -8.20 -7.45 -5.34
N MET A 38 -7.44 -7.44 -6.43
CA MET A 38 -5.99 -7.26 -6.41
C MET A 38 -5.55 -5.99 -5.65
N LEU A 39 -6.23 -4.86 -5.85
CA LEU A 39 -5.95 -3.64 -5.09
C LEU A 39 -6.33 -3.75 -3.61
N SER A 40 -7.44 -4.42 -3.30
CA SER A 40 -7.88 -4.63 -1.92
C SER A 40 -6.89 -5.52 -1.14
N GLU A 41 -6.39 -6.58 -1.79
CA GLU A 41 -5.33 -7.45 -1.25
C GLU A 41 -4.01 -6.69 -1.05
N PHE A 42 -3.69 -5.77 -1.96
CA PHE A 42 -2.53 -4.89 -1.81
C PHE A 42 -2.65 -3.97 -0.59
N GLU A 43 -3.78 -3.29 -0.41
CA GLU A 43 -4.03 -2.43 0.75
C GLU A 43 -3.92 -3.19 2.08
N ALA A 44 -4.52 -4.39 2.13
CA ALA A 44 -4.43 -5.27 3.30
C ALA A 44 -2.97 -5.66 3.60
N SER A 45 -2.19 -5.99 2.56
CA SER A 45 -0.77 -6.32 2.71
C SER A 45 0.03 -5.15 3.26
N VAL A 46 -0.11 -3.95 2.68
CA VAL A 46 0.61 -2.75 3.15
C VAL A 46 0.24 -2.41 4.60
N LYS A 47 -1.04 -2.54 4.94
CA LYS A 47 -1.51 -2.34 6.32
C LYS A 47 -0.81 -3.32 7.27
N GLN A 48 -0.78 -4.61 6.95
CA GLN A 48 -0.14 -5.62 7.77
C GLN A 48 1.36 -5.37 7.95
N ILE A 49 2.07 -4.99 6.87
CA ILE A 49 3.49 -4.64 6.92
C ILE A 49 3.72 -3.48 7.90
N ALA A 50 2.92 -2.41 7.78
CA ALA A 50 3.04 -1.25 8.67
C ALA A 50 2.70 -1.59 10.13
N GLU A 51 1.67 -2.41 10.37
CA GLU A 51 1.31 -2.88 11.71
C GLU A 51 2.43 -3.70 12.35
N ASN A 52 3.02 -4.64 11.60
CA ASN A 52 4.14 -5.45 12.06
C ASN A 52 5.35 -4.58 12.44
N TYR A 53 5.69 -3.61 11.58
CA TYR A 53 6.79 -2.68 11.87
C TYR A 53 6.55 -1.85 13.13
N ILE A 54 5.33 -1.32 13.29
CA ILE A 54 4.94 -0.57 14.48
C ILE A 54 5.05 -1.45 15.74
N ASP A 55 4.64 -2.71 15.67
CA ASP A 55 4.73 -3.65 16.78
C ASP A 55 6.17 -4.00 17.15
N GLU A 56 7.08 -4.07 16.18
CA GLU A 56 8.52 -4.22 16.44
C GLU A 56 9.12 -2.95 17.07
N ILE A 57 8.80 -1.76 16.55
CA ILE A 57 9.26 -0.49 17.13
C ILE A 57 8.85 -0.37 18.61
N LYS A 58 7.61 -0.75 18.97
CA LYS A 58 7.13 -0.67 20.35
C LYS A 58 7.96 -1.48 21.34
N LYS A 59 8.67 -2.51 20.87
CA LYS A 59 9.52 -3.37 21.70
C LYS A 59 10.94 -2.82 21.83
N ARG A 60 11.34 -1.85 21.00
CA ARG A 60 12.68 -1.23 21.05
C ARG A 60 12.78 -0.25 22.20
N ASP A 61 14.02 0.02 22.62
CA ASP A 61 14.29 1.03 23.63
C ASP A 61 13.82 2.41 23.16
N ILE A 62 13.36 3.22 24.10
CA ILE A 62 12.69 4.48 23.79
C ILE A 62 13.60 5.43 23.00
N SER A 63 14.92 5.35 23.19
CA SER A 63 15.94 6.08 22.42
C SER A 63 15.90 5.81 20.92
N ASP A 64 15.48 4.61 20.51
CA ASP A 64 15.42 4.18 19.11
C ASP A 64 14.09 4.62 18.45
N ILE A 65 13.01 4.75 19.24
CA ILE A 65 11.68 5.23 18.80
C ILE A 65 11.71 6.74 18.47
N HIS A 66 12.66 7.49 19.05
CA HIS A 66 12.80 8.94 18.86
C HIS A 66 12.93 9.32 17.36
N ILE A 67 13.66 8.55 16.56
CA ILE A 67 13.93 8.90 15.14
C ILE A 67 12.66 8.82 14.29
N CYS A 68 11.81 7.82 14.49
CA CYS A 68 10.54 7.68 13.77
C CYS A 68 9.53 8.78 14.16
N LEU A 69 9.50 9.18 15.43
CA LEU A 69 8.66 10.29 15.91
C LEU A 69 9.18 11.65 15.46
N LEU A 70 10.50 11.83 15.40
CA LEU A 70 11.14 13.01 14.82
C LEU A 70 10.78 13.10 13.34
N ALA A 71 10.93 12.04 12.56
CA ALA A 71 10.55 12.02 11.14
C ALA A 71 9.05 12.33 10.93
N ARG A 72 8.15 11.77 11.73
CA ARG A 72 6.72 12.10 11.70
C ARG A 72 6.44 13.58 11.95
N ASN A 73 7.21 14.24 12.82
CA ASN A 73 7.10 15.67 13.11
C ASN A 73 7.80 16.57 12.07
N PHE A 74 8.86 16.08 11.41
CA PHE A 74 9.59 16.83 10.38
C PHE A 74 8.95 16.75 8.99
N PHE A 75 8.30 15.63 8.65
CA PHE A 75 7.67 15.42 7.34
C PHE A 75 6.13 15.46 7.41
N GLY A 76 5.58 15.63 8.63
CA GLY A 76 4.17 15.92 8.87
C GLY A 76 3.86 17.36 8.49
N ASN A 77 3.05 17.51 7.44
CA ASN A 77 2.62 18.75 6.79
C ASN A 77 2.50 19.99 7.71
N THR A 78 3.55 20.81 7.83
CA THR A 78 3.44 22.17 8.37
C THR A 78 4.61 23.06 7.91
N GLU A 79 4.30 24.27 7.48
CA GLU A 79 5.22 25.41 7.36
C GLU A 79 5.79 25.88 8.74
N GLU A 80 5.66 25.07 9.80
CA GLU A 80 6.06 25.43 11.16
C GLU A 80 7.45 24.87 11.52
N GLU A 81 8.27 25.73 12.13
CA GLU A 81 9.60 25.37 12.63
C GLU A 81 9.51 24.30 13.75
N LEU A 82 10.35 23.26 13.66
CA LEU A 82 10.44 22.24 14.68
C LEU A 82 11.25 22.74 15.87
N THR A 83 10.63 22.76 17.05
CA THR A 83 11.30 23.11 18.31
C THR A 83 11.44 21.90 19.23
N LEU A 84 12.50 21.87 20.05
CA LEU A 84 12.75 20.83 21.05
C LEU A 84 11.53 20.58 21.97
N ASN A 85 10.78 21.63 22.30
CA ASN A 85 9.59 21.53 23.16
C ASN A 85 8.44 20.75 22.51
N LYS A 86 8.25 20.85 21.19
CA LYS A 86 7.26 20.05 20.45
C LYS A 86 7.65 18.57 20.39
N VAL A 87 8.94 18.31 20.23
CA VAL A 87 9.50 16.96 20.30
C VAL A 87 9.21 16.39 21.69
N VAL A 88 9.59 17.09 22.76
CA VAL A 88 9.38 16.69 24.17
C VAL A 88 7.91 16.47 24.54
N SER A 89 6.97 17.27 24.01
CA SER A 89 5.53 17.12 24.33
C SER A 89 4.90 15.85 23.75
N CYS A 90 5.44 15.32 22.64
CA CYS A 90 5.04 14.02 22.11
C CYS A 90 5.42 12.85 23.05
N TYR A 91 6.51 12.97 23.81
CA TYR A 91 6.97 11.96 24.77
C TYR A 91 6.18 11.93 26.09
N LYS A 92 5.28 12.90 26.34
CA LYS A 92 4.41 12.87 27.53
C LYS A 92 3.29 11.84 27.43
N LYS A 93 3.14 11.12 26.31
CA LYS A 93 2.14 10.06 26.12
C LYS A 93 2.69 8.71 26.58
N ASN A 94 1.86 7.88 27.22
CA ASN A 94 2.25 6.54 27.65
C ASN A 94 2.56 5.67 26.42
N PRO A 95 3.67 4.89 26.37
CA PRO A 95 3.96 4.00 25.24
C PRO A 95 2.80 3.05 24.87
N LYS A 96 1.97 2.67 25.85
CA LYS A 96 0.75 1.87 25.63
C LYS A 96 -0.33 2.59 24.82
N ASP A 97 -0.29 3.92 24.73
CA ASP A 97 -1.23 4.73 23.96
C ASP A 97 -0.82 4.85 22.48
N ILE A 98 0.37 4.36 22.10
CA ILE A 98 0.84 4.30 20.72
C ILE A 98 0.18 3.09 20.05
N ASN A 99 -0.91 3.33 19.32
CA ASN A 99 -1.55 2.34 18.45
C ASN A 99 -1.48 2.81 16.98
N TYR A 100 -1.77 1.91 16.04
CA TYR A 100 -1.75 2.21 14.60
C TYR A 100 -2.49 3.51 14.27
N ARG A 101 -3.70 3.68 14.82
CA ARG A 101 -4.55 4.85 14.63
C ARG A 101 -3.90 6.15 15.09
N ASN A 102 -3.27 6.14 16.27
CA ASN A 102 -2.58 7.28 16.84
C ASN A 102 -1.23 7.55 16.17
N PHE A 103 -0.56 6.52 15.65
CA PHE A 103 0.73 6.61 14.98
C PHE A 103 0.60 7.12 13.54
N THR A 104 -0.39 6.61 12.81
CA THR A 104 -0.63 6.94 11.39
C THR A 104 -1.67 8.05 11.19
N GLN A 105 -2.31 8.52 12.26
CA GLN A 105 -3.50 9.40 12.22
C GLN A 105 -4.66 8.79 11.41
N ASP A 106 -4.84 7.47 11.50
CA ASP A 106 -5.91 6.76 10.77
C ASP A 106 -5.85 6.90 9.25
N ARG A 107 -4.66 7.20 8.71
CA ARG A 107 -4.40 7.17 7.27
C ARG A 107 -4.25 5.72 6.84
N VAL A 108 -5.37 5.02 6.70
CA VAL A 108 -5.42 3.72 6.04
C VAL A 108 -4.68 3.86 4.70
N PRO A 109 -3.67 3.01 4.39
CA PRO A 109 -3.00 3.06 3.11
C PRO A 109 -4.05 2.92 2.02
N LYS A 110 -4.14 3.95 1.18
CA LYS A 110 -4.91 3.85 -0.06
C LYS A 110 -4.01 3.24 -1.13
N TYR A 111 -4.61 2.55 -2.08
CA TYR A 111 -3.96 1.97 -3.26
C TYR A 111 -3.27 2.98 -4.22
N LYS A 112 -2.92 4.21 -3.79
CA LYS A 112 -2.25 5.27 -4.57
C LYS A 112 -0.84 5.51 -4.06
N SER A 113 0.10 5.83 -4.98
CA SER A 113 1.53 5.97 -4.67
C SER A 113 1.79 6.94 -3.52
N GLN A 114 1.24 8.16 -3.60
CA GLN A 114 1.40 9.20 -2.59
C GLN A 114 0.84 8.81 -1.21
N ALA A 115 -0.18 7.95 -1.16
CA ALA A 115 -0.76 7.51 0.10
C ALA A 115 0.17 6.51 0.81
N VAL A 116 0.74 5.56 0.05
CA VAL A 116 1.75 4.62 0.55
C VAL A 116 3.03 5.38 0.95
N GLU A 117 3.49 6.31 0.12
CA GLU A 117 4.64 7.15 0.41
C GLU A 117 4.45 7.92 1.72
N LYS A 118 3.32 8.61 1.89
CA LYS A 118 3.00 9.35 3.12
C LYS A 118 2.96 8.43 4.35
N LEU A 119 2.45 7.20 4.22
CA LEU A 119 2.43 6.24 5.31
C LEU A 119 3.85 5.88 5.77
N PHE A 120 4.75 5.58 4.83
CA PHE A 120 6.14 5.22 5.12
C PHE A 120 6.98 6.41 5.59
N ASN A 121 6.77 7.60 5.04
CA ASN A 121 7.40 8.82 5.53
C ASN A 121 7.00 9.11 6.99
N ASN A 122 5.73 8.87 7.36
CA ASN A 122 5.27 8.98 8.75
C ASN A 122 5.92 7.95 9.69
N MET A 123 6.47 6.86 9.15
CA MET A 123 7.26 5.86 9.86
C MET A 123 8.76 6.19 9.88
N GLY A 124 9.19 7.27 9.22
CA GLY A 124 10.58 7.67 9.09
C GLY A 124 11.36 6.92 8.02
N VAL A 125 10.65 6.35 7.05
CA VAL A 125 11.22 5.50 6.01
C VAL A 125 10.99 6.14 4.64
N PHE A 126 12.08 6.61 4.01
CA PHE A 126 12.05 7.43 2.78
C PHE A 126 12.46 6.65 1.55
N PHE A 127 11.85 6.93 0.40
CA PHE A 127 12.11 6.21 -0.85
C PHE A 127 13.19 6.89 -1.69
N VAL A 128 13.96 6.08 -2.41
CA VAL A 128 14.90 6.56 -3.44
C VAL A 128 14.22 6.58 -4.81
N GLU A 129 14.83 7.23 -5.80
CA GLU A 129 14.23 7.47 -7.13
C GLU A 129 13.70 6.19 -7.80
N ASN A 130 14.48 5.10 -7.79
CA ASN A 130 14.05 3.82 -8.36
C ASN A 130 12.83 3.22 -7.64
N GLU A 131 12.69 3.45 -6.34
CA GLU A 131 11.54 2.96 -5.57
C GLU A 131 10.29 3.82 -5.81
N HIS A 132 10.46 5.12 -6.07
CA HIS A 132 9.35 5.97 -6.53
C HIS A 132 8.82 5.52 -7.90
N ILE A 133 9.70 5.09 -8.80
CA ILE A 133 9.30 4.49 -10.08
C ILE A 133 8.44 3.24 -9.84
N LEU A 134 8.86 2.36 -8.93
CA LEU A 134 8.07 1.18 -8.54
C LEU A 134 6.72 1.55 -7.91
N LEU A 135 6.69 2.55 -7.02
CA LEU A 135 5.45 3.04 -6.40
C LEU A 135 4.45 3.59 -7.43
N SER A 136 4.92 4.17 -8.53
CA SER A 136 4.06 4.74 -9.58
C SER A 136 3.15 3.70 -10.27
N VAL A 137 3.48 2.40 -10.18
CA VAL A 137 2.62 1.30 -10.64
C VAL A 137 1.23 1.42 -10.02
N LEU A 138 1.15 1.82 -8.75
CA LEU A 138 -0.12 1.99 -8.03
C LEU A 138 -1.05 2.97 -8.73
N ASP A 139 -0.53 4.07 -9.27
CA ASP A 139 -1.37 5.08 -9.90
C ASP A 139 -1.94 4.59 -11.24
N SER A 140 -1.18 3.77 -11.98
CA SER A 140 -1.66 3.11 -13.20
C SER A 140 -2.79 2.12 -12.91
N VAL A 141 -2.61 1.28 -11.88
CA VAL A 141 -3.62 0.30 -11.49
C VAL A 141 -4.86 0.98 -10.88
N ALA A 142 -4.65 2.03 -10.08
CA ALA A 142 -5.68 2.88 -9.50
C ALA A 142 -6.55 3.55 -10.57
N SER A 143 -5.94 4.10 -11.62
CA SER A 143 -6.66 4.75 -12.72
C SER A 143 -7.61 3.79 -13.44
N THR A 144 -7.14 2.57 -13.67
CA THR A 144 -7.96 1.50 -14.27
C THR A 144 -9.13 1.13 -13.36
N ARG A 145 -8.88 1.00 -12.05
CA ARG A 145 -9.94 0.74 -11.05
C ARG A 145 -10.95 1.87 -10.97
N ASP A 146 -10.50 3.12 -10.90
CA ASP A 146 -11.38 4.29 -10.82
C ASP A 146 -12.25 4.36 -12.09
N SER A 147 -11.70 4.03 -13.27
CA SER A 147 -12.46 3.95 -14.53
C SER A 147 -13.54 2.84 -14.51
N ILE A 148 -13.22 1.64 -14.01
CA ILE A 148 -14.18 0.55 -13.84
C ILE A 148 -15.29 0.95 -12.86
N ALA A 149 -14.91 1.52 -11.71
CA ALA A 149 -15.84 1.93 -10.66
C ALA A 149 -16.80 3.04 -11.11
N HIS A 150 -16.38 3.90 -12.04
CA HIS A 150 -17.23 4.92 -12.65
C HIS A 150 -18.07 4.39 -13.83
N GLY A 151 -18.11 3.07 -14.06
CA GLY A 151 -18.96 2.46 -15.07
C GLY A 151 -18.44 2.57 -16.50
N ASN A 152 -17.14 2.85 -16.69
CA ASN A 152 -16.57 2.88 -18.02
C ASN A 152 -16.49 1.47 -18.61
N ILE A 153 -17.43 1.16 -19.51
CA ILE A 153 -17.54 -0.11 -20.22
C ILE A 153 -16.43 -0.33 -21.26
N GLY A 154 -15.75 0.73 -21.71
CA GLY A 154 -14.65 0.66 -22.69
C GLY A 154 -13.30 0.26 -22.10
N VAL A 155 -13.21 0.01 -20.78
CA VAL A 155 -12.01 -0.55 -20.16
C VAL A 155 -11.95 -2.05 -20.46
N GLU A 156 -11.12 -2.41 -21.43
CA GLU A 156 -10.79 -3.79 -21.76
C GLU A 156 -9.60 -4.24 -20.92
N ILE A 157 -9.81 -5.28 -20.13
CA ILE A 157 -8.78 -5.92 -19.30
C ILE A 157 -8.59 -7.32 -19.85
N THR A 158 -7.34 -7.67 -20.14
CA THR A 158 -6.96 -9.04 -20.49
C THR A 158 -6.43 -9.78 -19.26
N LYS A 159 -6.54 -11.10 -19.27
CA LYS A 159 -5.92 -11.98 -18.26
C LYS A 159 -4.41 -11.68 -18.12
N LYS A 160 -3.72 -11.50 -19.25
CA LYS A 160 -2.28 -11.19 -19.27
C LYS A 160 -1.96 -9.86 -18.60
N GLN A 161 -2.77 -8.82 -18.85
CA GLN A 161 -2.60 -7.53 -18.17
C GLN A 161 -2.78 -7.68 -16.66
N LEU A 162 -3.81 -8.40 -16.23
CA LEU A 162 -4.07 -8.63 -14.81
C LEU A 162 -2.91 -9.39 -14.15
N GLU A 163 -2.40 -10.46 -14.76
CA GLU A 163 -1.24 -11.22 -14.27
C GLU A 163 0.02 -10.34 -14.15
N ILE A 164 0.30 -9.50 -15.16
CA ILE A 164 1.43 -8.56 -15.14
C ILE A 164 1.29 -7.57 -13.98
N GLN A 165 0.11 -6.98 -13.78
CA GLN A 165 -0.07 -6.01 -12.69
C GLN A 165 -0.01 -6.68 -11.31
N LEU A 166 -0.55 -7.89 -11.18
CA LEU A 166 -0.47 -8.66 -9.95
C LEU A 166 0.98 -8.95 -9.55
N GLN A 167 1.80 -9.33 -10.53
CA GLN A 167 3.23 -9.56 -10.32
C GLN A 167 3.96 -8.27 -9.89
N LYS A 168 3.68 -7.12 -10.52
CA LYS A 168 4.27 -5.84 -10.13
C LYS A 168 3.87 -5.41 -8.71
N LEU A 169 2.62 -5.63 -8.32
CA LEU A 169 2.15 -5.32 -6.97
C LEU A 169 2.79 -6.22 -5.91
N ARG A 170 3.08 -7.48 -6.26
CA ARG A 170 3.87 -8.39 -5.42
C ARG A 170 5.28 -7.88 -5.21
N GLU A 171 6.00 -7.57 -6.29
CA GLU A 171 7.35 -7.00 -6.24
C GLU A 171 7.39 -5.71 -5.41
N LEU A 172 6.37 -4.86 -5.56
CA LEU A 172 6.22 -3.66 -4.75
C LEU A 172 6.01 -4.01 -3.27
N SER A 173 5.15 -4.97 -2.95
CA SER A 173 4.92 -5.41 -1.56
C SER A 173 6.17 -6.01 -0.92
N GLU A 174 6.97 -6.75 -1.68
CA GLU A 174 8.25 -7.30 -1.22
C GLU A 174 9.24 -6.19 -0.90
N MET A 175 9.40 -5.21 -1.80
CA MET A 175 10.23 -4.01 -1.56
C MET A 175 9.79 -3.27 -0.29
N LEU A 176 8.49 -3.02 -0.14
CA LEU A 176 7.93 -2.35 1.04
C LEU A 176 8.20 -3.13 2.33
N SER A 177 8.12 -4.46 2.29
CA SER A 177 8.44 -5.32 3.43
C SER A 177 9.90 -5.25 3.82
N VAL A 178 10.82 -5.35 2.83
CA VAL A 178 12.27 -5.25 3.06
C VAL A 178 12.65 -3.92 3.69
N LYS A 179 11.98 -2.85 3.28
CA LYS A 179 12.24 -1.49 3.76
C LYS A 179 11.88 -1.25 5.22
N LEU A 180 11.06 -2.13 5.79
CA LEU A 180 10.61 -2.09 7.19
C LEU A 180 11.15 -3.27 8.02
N SER A 181 12.01 -4.11 7.43
CA SER A 181 12.72 -5.19 8.12
C SER A 181 13.99 -4.67 8.78
#